data_AF-U1P018-F1
#
_entry.id   AF-U1P018-F1
#
_cell.length_a   1.000
_cell.length_b   1.000
_cell.length_c   1.000
_cell.angle_alpha   90.00
_cell.angle_beta   90.00
_cell.angle_gamma   90.00
#
_symmetry.space_group_name_H-M   'P 1'
#
loop_
_entity.id
_entity.type
_entity.pdbx_description
1 polymer ?
#
loop_
_entity_poly.entity_id
_entity_poly.type
_entity_poly.pdbx_seq_one_letter_code
_entity_poly.pdbx_strand_id
1 'polypeptide(L)'
;MVGPADDHIPVIDLKEGQRLEVEADAVLDVGREHAKHQGGVAVAYRHLQRVDVVGDREEFADEEPQILRGVIEEAEAEHAAGDAENGDLVPAEAFDNDLTRRYPGKEVEAHDVDNAFVFSVETDGSFSVDELVVRAVGTLDDRAAELKEAIQL
;
A
#
# COMPACT_ATOMS: atom_id res chain seq x y z
N MET A 1 -5.81 27.62 0.14
CA MET A 1 -6.97 27.97 -0.71
C MET A 1 -7.90 26.76 -0.68
N VAL A 2 -9.21 26.93 -0.62
CA VAL A 2 -10.17 25.82 -0.66
C VAL A 2 -10.51 25.55 -2.12
N GLY A 3 -10.43 24.29 -2.55
CA GLY A 3 -10.68 23.86 -3.93
C GLY A 3 -10.76 22.34 -4.03
N PRO A 4 -11.15 21.79 -5.19
CA PRO A 4 -11.15 20.35 -5.41
C PRO A 4 -9.72 19.81 -5.38
N ALA A 5 -9.56 18.53 -5.03
CA ALA A 5 -8.27 17.85 -5.09
C ALA A 5 -7.79 17.59 -6.53
N ASP A 6 -8.73 17.43 -7.47
CA ASP A 6 -8.47 17.29 -8.91
C ASP A 6 -9.40 18.22 -9.71
N ASP A 7 -8.80 19.13 -10.47
CA ASP A 7 -9.49 20.10 -11.31
C ASP A 7 -10.04 19.49 -12.63
N HIS A 8 -9.73 18.23 -12.93
CA HIS A 8 -10.07 17.60 -14.22
C HIS A 8 -11.29 16.68 -14.17
N ILE A 9 -12.01 16.62 -13.04
CA ILE A 9 -13.19 15.77 -12.90
C ILE A 9 -14.36 16.38 -13.67
N PRO A 10 -14.86 15.73 -14.75
CA PRO A 10 -16.03 16.22 -15.46
C PRO A 10 -17.28 16.02 -14.60
N VAL A 11 -17.97 17.12 -14.28
CA VAL A 11 -19.21 17.09 -13.48
C VAL A 11 -20.44 16.86 -14.37
N ILE A 12 -20.53 17.58 -15.49
CA ILE A 12 -21.68 17.55 -16.39
C ILE A 12 -21.29 17.98 -17.80
N ASP A 13 -21.94 17.38 -18.81
CA ASP A 13 -21.89 17.83 -20.21
C ASP A 13 -23.17 18.63 -20.53
N LEU A 14 -23.01 19.87 -20.99
CA LEU A 14 -24.11 20.79 -21.27
C LEU A 14 -24.28 20.99 -22.78
N LYS A 15 -25.52 20.84 -23.26
CA LYS A 15 -25.89 21.17 -24.63
C LYS A 15 -26.13 22.68 -24.80
N GLU A 16 -26.25 23.09 -26.06
CA GLU A 16 -26.56 24.47 -26.41
C GLU A 16 -27.84 24.96 -25.71
N GLY A 17 -27.72 26.11 -25.03
CA GLY A 17 -28.80 26.73 -24.28
C GLY A 17 -29.03 26.18 -22.86
N GLN A 18 -28.27 25.17 -22.41
CA GLN A 18 -28.37 24.66 -21.04
C GLN A 18 -27.47 25.45 -20.08
N ARG A 19 -27.95 25.67 -18.84
CA ARG A 19 -27.20 26.30 -17.74
C ARG A 19 -27.41 25.51 -16.45
N LEU A 20 -26.33 25.38 -15.67
CA LEU A 20 -26.36 24.84 -14.32
C LEU A 20 -25.89 25.92 -13.33
N GLU A 21 -26.58 26.02 -12.20
CA GLU A 21 -26.20 26.83 -11.05
C GLU A 21 -26.43 25.98 -9.81
N VAL A 22 -25.40 25.83 -8.98
CA VAL A 22 -25.43 24.98 -7.79
C VAL A 22 -24.74 25.72 -6.66
N GLU A 23 -25.34 25.61 -5.48
CA GLU A 23 -24.75 25.97 -4.20
C GLU A 23 -24.72 24.70 -3.35
N ALA A 24 -23.60 24.46 -2.66
CA ALA A 24 -23.39 23.26 -1.86
C ALA A 24 -22.55 23.58 -0.62
N ASP A 25 -22.92 22.96 0.49
CA ASP A 25 -22.19 23.03 1.75
C ASP A 25 -21.24 21.83 1.88
N ALA A 26 -19.95 22.10 2.09
CA ALA A 26 -18.97 21.09 2.46
C ALA A 26 -18.99 20.89 3.97
N VAL A 27 -19.33 19.68 4.42
CA VAL A 27 -19.40 19.30 5.84
C VAL A 27 -18.38 18.21 6.16
N LEU A 28 -17.82 18.27 7.37
CA LEU A 28 -16.93 17.25 7.89
C LEU A 28 -17.74 16.06 8.40
N ASP A 29 -17.31 14.85 8.03
CA ASP A 29 -17.87 13.58 8.50
C ASP A 29 -16.83 12.46 8.30
N VAL A 30 -17.19 11.20 8.56
CA VAL A 30 -16.30 10.03 8.49
C VAL A 30 -16.72 9.03 7.41
N GLY A 31 -15.75 8.30 6.86
CA GLY A 31 -15.98 7.26 5.84
C GLY A 31 -16.95 6.14 6.27
N ARG A 32 -17.13 5.94 7.59
CA ARG A 32 -18.11 4.99 8.14
C ARG A 32 -19.56 5.39 7.83
N GLU A 33 -19.86 6.70 7.83
CA GLU A 33 -21.19 7.21 7.52
C GLU A 33 -21.43 7.22 6.00
N HIS A 34 -20.43 7.63 5.22
CA HIS A 34 -20.48 7.53 3.77
C HIS A 34 -19.09 7.52 3.12
N ALA A 35 -18.90 6.69 2.08
CA ALA A 35 -17.62 6.51 1.39
C ALA A 35 -17.01 7.83 0.83
N LYS A 36 -17.82 8.83 0.49
CA LYS A 36 -17.37 10.17 0.05
C LYS A 36 -16.54 10.94 1.08
N HIS A 37 -16.58 10.52 2.35
CA HIS A 37 -15.80 11.10 3.44
C HIS A 37 -14.53 10.30 3.76
N GLN A 38 -14.20 9.29 2.94
CA GLN A 38 -13.00 8.49 3.11
C GLN A 38 -11.82 9.15 2.37
N GLY A 39 -10.85 9.69 3.12
CA GLY A 39 -9.66 10.34 2.55
C GLY A 39 -8.57 9.39 2.03
N GLY A 40 -8.66 8.09 2.31
CA GLY A 40 -7.76 7.06 1.79
C GLY A 40 -8.43 6.21 0.72
N VAL A 41 -7.83 6.06 -0.46
CA VAL A 41 -8.42 5.31 -1.59
C VAL A 41 -8.03 3.83 -1.53
N ALA A 42 -6.72 3.56 -1.45
CA ALA A 42 -6.18 2.22 -1.31
C ALA A 42 -5.23 2.21 -0.11
N VAL A 43 -5.73 1.74 1.03
CA VAL A 43 -4.96 1.61 2.27
C VAL A 43 -4.89 0.13 2.61
N ALA A 44 -3.72 -0.47 2.39
CA ALA A 44 -3.49 -1.88 2.65
C ALA A 44 -2.09 -2.09 3.21
N TYR A 45 -1.88 -3.24 3.83
CA TYR A 45 -0.55 -3.69 4.21
C TYR A 45 -0.37 -5.15 3.81
N ARG A 46 0.89 -5.55 3.70
CA ARG A 46 1.32 -6.94 3.61
C ARG A 46 2.48 -7.15 4.57
N HIS A 47 2.75 -8.40 4.93
CA HIS A 47 3.99 -8.70 5.61
C HIS A 47 5.18 -8.36 4.71
N LEU A 48 6.25 -7.84 5.30
CA LEU A 48 7.55 -7.89 4.67
C LEU A 48 7.92 -9.36 4.52
N GLN A 49 8.38 -9.77 3.35
CA GLN A 49 8.75 -11.16 3.11
C GLN A 49 10.26 -11.30 3.09
N ARG A 50 10.76 -12.48 3.40
CA ARG A 50 12.15 -12.86 3.18
C ARG A 50 12.16 -14.13 2.34
N VAL A 51 13.16 -14.24 1.49
CA VAL A 51 13.32 -15.37 0.57
C VAL A 51 14.58 -16.10 0.96
N ASP A 52 14.46 -17.38 1.26
CA ASP A 52 15.59 -18.28 1.53
C ASP A 52 15.88 -19.11 0.29
N VAL A 53 17.15 -19.28 -0.05
CA VAL A 53 17.60 -20.24 -1.06
C VAL A 53 17.76 -21.60 -0.40
N VAL A 54 16.87 -22.53 -0.75
CA VAL A 54 16.82 -23.88 -0.14
C VAL A 54 17.60 -24.91 -0.95
N GLY A 55 18.04 -24.55 -2.16
CA GLY A 55 18.83 -25.43 -3.01
C GLY A 55 19.10 -24.86 -4.41
N ASP A 56 19.76 -25.68 -5.22
CA ASP A 56 19.93 -25.45 -6.65
C ASP A 56 18.84 -26.20 -7.41
N ARG A 57 18.29 -25.55 -8.42
CA ARG A 57 17.31 -26.18 -9.31
C ARG A 57 17.98 -27.18 -10.25
N GLU A 58 17.29 -28.25 -10.62
CA GLU A 58 17.82 -29.22 -11.59
C GLU A 58 18.03 -28.59 -12.98
N GLU A 59 19.12 -28.96 -13.66
CA GLU A 59 19.59 -28.37 -14.93
C GLU A 59 18.58 -28.46 -16.09
N PHE A 60 17.62 -29.39 -16.01
CA PHE A 60 16.60 -29.64 -17.04
C PHE A 60 15.16 -29.51 -16.53
N ALA A 61 14.97 -28.97 -15.32
CA ALA A 61 13.63 -28.71 -14.82
C ALA A 61 13.01 -27.51 -15.56
N ASP A 62 11.71 -27.58 -15.82
CA ASP A 62 10.96 -26.42 -16.33
C ASP A 62 10.97 -25.31 -15.27
N GLU A 63 11.36 -24.10 -15.66
CA GLU A 63 11.34 -22.93 -14.79
C GLU A 63 9.91 -22.35 -14.74
N GLU A 64 9.11 -22.86 -13.81
CA GLU A 64 7.79 -22.29 -13.52
C GLU A 64 7.94 -20.98 -12.74
N PRO A 65 7.29 -19.88 -13.18
CA PRO A 65 7.30 -18.60 -12.48
C PRO A 65 6.83 -18.71 -11.04
N GLN A 66 7.57 -18.10 -10.13
CA GLN A 66 7.22 -18.05 -8.71
C GLN A 66 6.77 -16.65 -8.34
N ILE A 67 5.46 -16.43 -8.41
CA ILE A 67 4.89 -15.10 -8.32
C ILE A 67 4.80 -14.61 -6.86
N LEU A 68 5.47 -13.49 -6.57
CA LEU A 68 5.47 -12.82 -5.27
C LEU A 68 4.98 -11.39 -5.41
N ARG A 69 4.17 -10.91 -4.46
CA ARG A 69 3.60 -9.57 -4.50
C ARG A 69 3.84 -8.86 -3.17
N GLY A 70 4.57 -7.75 -3.20
CA GLY A 70 4.89 -6.98 -2.01
C GLY A 70 6.34 -6.53 -2.07
N VAL A 71 7.03 -6.60 -0.94
CA VAL A 71 8.44 -6.24 -0.80
C VAL A 71 9.13 -7.40 -0.10
N ILE A 72 10.34 -7.71 -0.55
CA ILE A 72 11.24 -8.64 0.13
C ILE A 72 12.33 -7.87 0.87
N GLU A 73 12.75 -8.38 2.03
CA GLU A 73 14.05 -8.10 2.61
C GLU A 73 15.05 -9.08 1.99
N GLU A 74 16.05 -8.54 1.31
CA GLU A 74 17.11 -9.33 0.70
C GLU A 74 17.96 -10.02 1.78
N ALA A 75 18.12 -11.33 1.67
CA ALA A 75 18.89 -12.14 2.62
C ALA A 75 19.92 -13.05 1.94
N GLU A 76 19.77 -13.25 0.63
CA GLU A 76 20.52 -14.20 -0.19
C GLU A 76 21.15 -13.47 -1.38
N ALA A 77 21.70 -12.27 -1.14
CA ALA A 77 22.22 -11.38 -2.18
C ALA A 77 23.28 -12.03 -3.07
N GLU A 78 24.06 -12.98 -2.54
CA GLU A 78 25.07 -13.72 -3.31
C GLU A 78 24.48 -14.60 -4.43
N HIS A 79 23.19 -14.92 -4.33
CA HIS A 79 22.44 -15.70 -5.31
C HIS A 79 21.47 -14.85 -6.13
N ALA A 80 21.34 -13.58 -5.79
CA ALA A 80 20.37 -12.70 -6.37
C ALA A 80 20.91 -12.02 -7.65
N ALA A 81 20.06 -11.87 -8.66
CA ALA A 81 20.41 -11.24 -9.93
C ALA A 81 20.33 -9.72 -9.84
N GLY A 82 21.38 -9.02 -10.29
CA GLY A 82 21.47 -7.55 -10.25
C GLY A 82 22.39 -7.07 -9.15
N ASP A 83 22.35 -5.77 -8.87
CA ASP A 83 23.04 -5.18 -7.72
C ASP A 83 22.19 -5.44 -6.46
N ALA A 84 22.76 -6.10 -5.46
CA ALA A 84 22.02 -6.63 -4.32
C ALA A 84 22.89 -6.60 -3.06
N GLU A 85 22.35 -6.07 -1.97
CA GLU A 85 22.96 -6.15 -0.64
C GLU A 85 21.98 -6.76 0.37
N ASN A 86 22.48 -7.61 1.25
CA ASN A 86 21.66 -8.18 2.32
C ASN A 86 21.12 -7.06 3.23
N GLY A 87 19.82 -7.08 3.47
CA GLY A 87 19.08 -6.04 4.20
C GLY A 87 18.34 -5.05 3.29
N ASP A 88 18.55 -5.10 1.97
CA ASP A 88 17.82 -4.24 1.03
C ASP A 88 16.32 -4.58 1.03
N LEU A 89 15.49 -3.53 0.98
CA LEU A 89 14.05 -3.66 0.76
C LEU A 89 13.75 -3.56 -0.73
N VAL A 90 13.42 -4.69 -1.35
CA VAL A 90 13.22 -4.79 -2.79
C VAL A 90 11.74 -5.00 -3.12
N PRO A 91 11.06 -4.03 -3.75
CA PRO A 91 9.72 -4.23 -4.28
C PRO A 91 9.72 -5.36 -5.30
N ALA A 92 8.77 -6.28 -5.19
CA ALA A 92 8.70 -7.45 -6.06
C ALA A 92 8.53 -7.08 -7.54
N GLU A 93 7.95 -5.91 -7.83
CA GLU A 93 7.85 -5.35 -9.17
C GLU A 93 9.22 -5.10 -9.86
N ALA A 94 10.30 -4.91 -9.10
CA ALA A 94 11.64 -4.71 -9.64
C ALA A 94 12.16 -5.93 -10.43
N PHE A 95 11.60 -7.10 -10.16
CA PHE A 95 11.88 -8.37 -10.85
C PHE A 95 10.61 -8.96 -11.48
N ASP A 96 9.69 -8.10 -11.93
CA ASP A 96 8.42 -8.46 -12.58
C ASP A 96 7.52 -9.37 -11.72
N ASN A 97 7.65 -9.30 -10.40
CA ASN A 97 6.93 -10.10 -9.41
C ASN A 97 7.25 -11.59 -9.50
N ASP A 98 8.39 -11.98 -10.07
CA ASP A 98 8.78 -13.39 -10.26
C ASP A 98 10.14 -13.70 -9.63
N LEU A 99 10.12 -14.49 -8.55
CA LEU A 99 11.32 -14.85 -7.81
C LEU A 99 12.34 -15.64 -8.63
N THR A 100 11.92 -16.33 -9.70
CA THR A 100 12.85 -17.02 -10.59
C THR A 100 13.75 -16.04 -11.35
N ARG A 101 13.27 -14.81 -11.57
CA ARG A 101 14.05 -13.74 -12.20
C ARG A 101 14.99 -13.08 -11.19
N ARG A 102 14.61 -13.08 -9.92
CA ARG A 102 15.45 -12.58 -8.82
C ARG A 102 16.54 -13.58 -8.43
N TYR A 103 16.25 -14.87 -8.38
CA TYR A 103 17.17 -15.94 -7.99
C TYR A 103 17.25 -17.03 -9.08
N PRO A 104 17.90 -16.75 -10.22
CA PRO A 104 17.91 -17.65 -11.37
C PRO A 104 18.60 -18.98 -11.04
N GLY A 105 17.96 -20.09 -11.39
CA GLY A 105 18.48 -21.44 -11.17
C GLY A 105 18.47 -21.90 -9.70
N LYS A 106 17.81 -21.17 -8.80
CA LYS A 106 17.69 -21.53 -7.38
C LYS A 106 16.31 -22.07 -7.05
N GLU A 107 16.26 -22.96 -6.06
CA GLU A 107 15.03 -23.28 -5.35
C GLU A 107 14.90 -22.34 -4.17
N VAL A 108 13.74 -21.70 -4.05
CA VAL A 108 13.50 -20.64 -3.05
C VAL A 108 12.21 -20.86 -2.29
N GLU A 109 12.20 -20.43 -1.03
CA GLU A 109 11.01 -20.38 -0.19
C GLU A 109 10.82 -18.95 0.34
N ALA A 110 9.61 -18.41 0.18
CA ALA A 110 9.26 -17.09 0.71
C ALA A 110 8.47 -17.24 2.01
N HIS A 111 8.87 -16.52 3.05
CA HIS A 111 8.20 -16.49 4.34
C HIS A 111 7.98 -15.06 4.82
N ASP A 112 6.97 -14.88 5.66
CA ASP A 112 6.68 -13.57 6.27
C ASP A 112 7.68 -13.29 7.40
N VAL A 113 8.15 -12.04 7.46
CA VAL A 113 8.97 -11.55 8.57
C VAL A 113 8.04 -11.11 9.69
N ASP A 114 8.19 -11.77 10.85
CA ASP A 114 7.35 -11.52 12.01
C ASP A 114 7.37 -10.05 12.45
N ASN A 115 6.19 -9.48 12.70
CA ASN A 115 5.99 -8.09 13.11
C ASN A 115 6.54 -7.02 12.15
N ALA A 116 6.82 -7.37 10.89
CA ALA A 116 7.23 -6.43 9.86
C ALA A 116 6.13 -6.29 8.79
N PHE A 117 5.69 -5.06 8.56
CA PHE A 117 4.58 -4.76 7.66
C PHE A 117 4.97 -3.67 6.68
N VAL A 118 4.65 -3.88 5.40
CA VAL A 118 4.79 -2.88 4.34
C VAL A 118 3.42 -2.33 4.01
N PHE A 119 3.23 -1.04 4.27
CA PHE A 119 2.00 -0.31 3.97
C PHE A 119 2.06 0.27 2.57
N SER A 120 0.96 0.12 1.82
CA SER A 120 0.67 0.85 0.59
C SER A 120 -0.52 1.75 0.86
N VAL A 121 -0.31 3.06 0.74
CA VAL A 121 -1.30 4.07 1.11
C VAL A 121 -1.47 5.06 -0.04
N GLU A 122 -2.68 5.11 -0.57
CA GLU A 122 -3.12 6.10 -1.53
C GLU A 122 -4.22 6.98 -0.92
N THR A 123 -4.21 8.27 -1.25
CA THR A 123 -5.17 9.27 -0.78
C THR A 123 -6.01 9.79 -1.94
N ASP A 124 -7.19 10.31 -1.63
CA ASP A 124 -8.05 11.03 -2.59
C ASP A 124 -7.53 12.44 -2.92
N GLY A 125 -6.41 12.85 -2.31
CA GLY A 125 -5.77 14.16 -2.50
C GLY A 125 -6.26 15.24 -1.52
N SER A 126 -7.21 14.92 -0.63
CA SER A 126 -7.65 15.84 0.44
C SER A 126 -6.59 16.03 1.53
N PHE A 127 -5.73 15.03 1.73
CA PHE A 127 -4.58 15.05 2.64
C PHE A 127 -3.32 14.54 1.93
N SER A 128 -2.15 14.85 2.49
CA SER A 128 -0.94 14.08 2.15
C SER A 128 -1.01 12.68 2.78
N VAL A 129 -0.26 11.72 2.23
CA VAL A 129 -0.16 10.36 2.79
C VAL A 129 0.31 10.40 4.24
N ASP A 130 1.37 11.16 4.53
CA ASP A 130 1.92 11.30 5.88
C ASP A 130 0.87 11.84 6.85
N GLU A 131 0.15 12.89 6.45
CA GLU A 131 -0.90 13.48 7.28
C GLU A 131 -2.06 12.50 7.52
N LEU A 132 -2.50 11.77 6.50
CA LEU A 132 -3.56 10.77 6.63
C LEU A 132 -3.18 9.69 7.64
N VAL A 133 -1.96 9.17 7.57
CA VAL A 133 -1.45 8.13 8.48
C VAL A 133 -1.32 8.66 9.91
N VAL A 134 -0.73 9.84 10.10
CA VAL A 134 -0.58 10.46 11.43
C VAL A 134 -1.94 10.70 12.08
N ARG A 135 -2.91 11.24 11.33
CA ARG A 135 -4.28 11.43 11.83
C ARG A 135 -4.93 10.10 12.21
N ALA A 136 -4.78 9.06 11.39
CA ALA A 136 -5.33 7.74 11.68
C ALA A 136 -4.81 7.17 13.01
N VAL A 137 -3.50 7.27 13.26
CA VAL A 137 -2.90 6.86 14.54
C VAL A 137 -3.45 7.70 15.70
N GLY A 138 -3.57 9.03 15.52
CA GLY A 138 -4.19 9.92 16.51
C GLY A 138 -5.60 9.47 16.90
N THR A 139 -6.43 9.05 15.94
CA THR A 139 -7.79 8.57 16.27
C THR A 139 -7.82 7.30 17.13
N LEU A 140 -6.77 6.48 17.09
CA LEU A 140 -6.66 5.31 17.97
C LEU A 140 -6.32 5.74 19.40
N ASP A 141 -5.42 6.72 19.55
CA ASP A 141 -5.06 7.29 20.85
C ASP A 141 -6.27 7.96 21.51
N ASP A 142 -7.00 8.79 20.75
CA ASP A 142 -8.22 9.46 21.22
C ASP A 142 -9.26 8.45 21.73
N ARG A 143 -9.52 7.38 20.97
CA ARG A 143 -10.47 6.32 21.38
C ARG A 143 -10.00 5.57 22.61
N ALA A 144 -8.70 5.35 22.76
CA ALA A 144 -8.14 4.70 23.94
C ALA A 144 -8.27 5.61 25.18
N ALA A 145 -8.05 6.92 25.02
CA ALA A 145 -8.26 7.92 26.06
C ALA A 145 -9.73 8.00 26.49
N GLU A 146 -10.65 8.08 25.53
CA GLU A 146 -12.09 8.06 25.79
C GLU A 146 -12.53 6.80 26.57
N LEU A 147 -12.05 5.62 26.16
CA LEU A 147 -12.34 4.38 26.85
C LEU A 147 -11.82 4.40 28.29
N LYS A 148 -10.60 4.90 28.51
CA LYS A 148 -9.98 5.01 29.83
C LYS A 148 -10.80 5.91 30.75
N GLU A 149 -11.26 7.06 30.26
CA GLU A 149 -12.09 7.98 31.05
C GLU A 149 -13.43 7.35 31.41
N ALA A 150 -14.07 6.65 30.46
CA ALA A 150 -15.37 6.02 30.66
C ALA A 150 -15.36 4.91 31.74
N ILE A 151 -14.26 4.17 31.88
CA ILE A 151 -14.14 3.08 32.87
C ILE A 151 -13.64 3.55 34.25
N GLN A 152 -13.24 4.81 34.38
CA GLN A 152 -12.81 5.40 35.66
C GLN A 152 -13.98 5.98 36.49
N LEU A 153 -15.18 6.04 35.90
CA LEU A 153 -16.44 6.43 36.54
C LEU A 153 -17.16 5.21 37.14
#